data_AF-A0AA36JRA1-F1
#
_entry.id   AF-A0AA36JRA1-F1
#
_cell.length_a   1.000
_cell.length_b   1.000
_cell.length_c   1.000
_cell.angle_alpha   90.00
_cell.angle_beta   90.00
_cell.angle_gamma   90.00
#
_symmetry.space_group_name_H-M   'P 1'
#
loop_
_entity.id
_entity.type
_entity.pdbx_description
1 polymer ?
#
loop_
_entity_poly.entity_id
_entity_poly.type
_entity_poly.pdbx_seq_one_letter_code
_entity_poly.pdbx_strand_id
1 'polypeptide(L)'
;MVMKDTSSEDSTTECSTSTASSACLQEEVATRWSAVRRRAWLRSAAATLLALAAIFVPVCTYAASEMCSREVAMPYTQHSLSLEEPATWEVVFTAIMSMICLGLVLYSQMKWWLASPFLILLRWHVLLDAVNVWLFHYLSVQPFCAVTAEWQLAMLSWLSVFSQIFFWWNKFMGFYIIKNHLGMLERAFQRSLGASFLDLLHMSFGVAVLTASVLFVVFNAMQGDAHWLVASVIIIEIAVVVSTLFVMVLMMRGFGLAYRYARMERTAATSEVQRELAAKSVTFSKRMSIETPINMILVAAGFTSHAVWLIHVHFPGNSMCKFGPATEPVFLFMAVLSLTNCARFGAILSLMEVSERRKRAGTWRKGLSMMLSSSRDLEEWSTGHPDWDAKVADLASRAVTLGALLDFYSSLPERMPHFDPEKHTTEQVVRQAIIPMSRGTIHGDCPAAIVLMGEALMPDLMVTHSWSNRFACLVAAVVADALEVPGYTKVLRDGRLKPGELEVLKSELFWKGKLEKRYWICAFSVNQHMGICGFVPPSMQEV
;
A
#
# COMPACT_ATOMS: atom_id res chain seq x y z
N MET A 1 31.46 19.30 74.69
CA MET A 1 32.21 18.93 73.48
C MET A 1 31.60 19.73 72.34
N VAL A 2 32.38 20.66 71.78
CA VAL A 2 31.96 21.72 70.86
C VAL A 2 31.69 21.11 69.47
N MET A 3 30.50 21.29 68.92
CA MET A 3 30.25 21.09 67.49
C MET A 3 30.14 22.45 66.81
N LYS A 4 30.87 22.55 65.70
CA LYS A 4 31.16 23.73 64.91
C LYS A 4 30.46 23.56 63.57
N ASP A 5 29.79 24.62 63.14
CA ASP A 5 29.16 24.77 61.83
C ASP A 5 30.13 24.52 60.68
N THR A 6 29.61 23.94 59.60
CA THR A 6 29.95 24.32 58.21
C THR A 6 28.76 24.06 57.30
N SER A 7 28.06 25.14 56.98
CA SER A 7 27.29 25.33 55.75
C SER A 7 28.24 25.74 54.62
N SER A 8 28.04 25.23 53.39
CA SER A 8 27.97 26.02 52.15
C SER A 8 28.02 25.13 50.89
N GLU A 9 27.09 25.42 49.98
CA GLU A 9 27.22 25.41 48.51
C GLU A 9 27.53 24.09 47.78
N ASP A 10 26.55 23.57 47.01
CA ASP A 10 26.83 23.28 45.60
C ASP A 10 25.58 23.05 44.71
N SER A 11 25.57 23.77 43.58
CA SER A 11 25.04 23.41 42.26
C SER A 11 23.52 23.25 42.01
N THR A 12 22.86 24.37 41.71
CA THR A 12 21.66 24.41 40.84
C THR A 12 22.08 24.68 39.39
N THR A 13 22.30 23.64 38.57
CA THR A 13 22.51 23.82 37.12
C THR A 13 22.17 22.56 36.30
N GLU A 14 20.91 22.12 36.28
CA GLU A 14 20.47 21.12 35.31
C GLU A 14 18.99 21.33 34.93
N CYS A 15 18.71 22.13 33.89
CA CYS A 15 17.52 21.93 33.03
C CYS A 15 17.54 22.87 31.80
N SER A 16 18.27 22.51 30.74
CA SER A 16 18.14 23.23 29.44
C SER A 16 18.51 22.42 28.19
N THR A 17 18.64 21.08 28.27
CA THR A 17 19.06 20.23 27.13
C THR A 17 17.89 19.61 26.33
N SER A 18 16.64 19.73 26.78
CA SER A 18 15.48 19.09 26.13
C SER A 18 15.05 19.76 24.80
N THR A 19 15.32 21.05 24.60
CA THR A 19 14.89 21.78 23.39
C THR A 19 15.82 21.57 22.20
N ALA A 20 17.10 21.28 22.42
CA ALA A 20 18.09 21.06 21.36
C ALA A 20 17.84 19.75 20.58
N SER A 21 17.34 18.70 21.25
CA SER A 21 17.05 17.40 20.61
C SER A 21 15.87 17.48 19.62
N SER A 22 14.84 18.25 19.94
CA SER A 22 13.68 18.47 19.05
C SER A 22 14.04 19.25 17.79
N ALA A 23 14.95 20.23 17.90
CA ALA A 23 15.37 21.05 16.76
C ALA A 23 16.22 20.23 15.78
N CYS A 24 17.14 19.41 16.30
CA CYS A 24 17.99 18.53 15.48
C CYS A 24 17.16 17.50 14.69
N LEU A 25 16.14 16.91 15.33
CA LEU A 25 15.25 15.93 14.68
C LEU A 25 14.37 16.57 13.60
N GLN A 26 13.96 17.84 13.77
CA GLN A 26 13.21 18.56 12.74
C GLN A 26 14.09 18.93 11.55
N GLU A 27 15.35 19.28 11.78
CA GLU A 27 16.31 19.64 10.72
C GLU A 27 16.71 18.41 9.88
N GLU A 28 16.89 17.25 10.51
CA GLU A 28 17.17 15.99 9.81
C GLU A 28 15.98 15.53 8.95
N VAL A 29 14.75 15.69 9.47
CA VAL A 29 13.54 15.42 8.69
C VAL A 29 13.43 16.40 7.51
N ALA A 30 13.67 17.69 7.73
CA ALA A 30 13.60 18.71 6.67
C ALA A 30 14.62 18.47 5.55
N THR A 31 15.86 18.13 5.90
CA THR A 31 16.92 17.81 4.93
C THR A 31 16.59 16.54 4.14
N ARG A 32 16.08 15.49 4.79
CA ARG A 32 15.65 14.26 4.11
C ARG A 32 14.49 14.50 3.13
N TRP A 33 13.51 15.33 3.49
CA TRP A 33 12.43 15.72 2.59
C TRP A 33 12.91 16.58 1.41
N SER A 34 13.88 17.47 1.62
CA SER A 34 14.46 18.28 0.53
C SER A 34 15.18 17.43 -0.53
N ALA A 35 15.90 16.38 -0.12
CA ALA A 35 16.59 15.47 -1.01
C ALA A 35 15.63 14.57 -1.81
N VAL A 36 14.50 14.17 -1.22
CA VAL A 36 13.42 13.47 -1.93
C VAL A 36 12.76 14.39 -2.95
N ARG A 37 12.49 15.64 -2.59
CA ARG A 37 11.90 16.65 -3.48
C ARG A 37 12.80 16.97 -4.66
N ARG A 38 14.12 17.11 -4.44
CA ARG A 38 15.11 17.37 -5.49
C ARG A 38 15.24 16.21 -6.48
N ARG A 39 15.27 14.96 -6.00
CA ARG A 39 15.29 13.77 -6.87
C ARG A 39 14.01 13.62 -7.68
N ALA A 40 12.86 13.93 -7.10
CA ALA A 40 11.58 13.95 -7.81
C ALA A 40 11.56 15.03 -8.91
N TRP A 41 12.07 16.23 -8.61
CA TRP A 41 12.16 17.32 -9.57
C TRP A 41 13.13 17.00 -10.73
N LEU A 42 14.29 16.41 -10.46
CA LEU A 42 15.24 16.02 -11.52
C LEU A 42 14.66 14.95 -12.47
N ARG A 43 13.94 13.95 -11.93
CA ARG A 43 13.25 12.95 -12.75
C ARG A 43 12.10 13.55 -13.56
N SER A 44 11.44 14.57 -13.01
CA SER A 44 10.38 15.33 -13.68
C SER A 44 10.91 16.14 -14.86
N ALA A 45 12.03 16.85 -14.63
CA ALA A 45 12.72 17.60 -15.67
C ALA A 45 13.22 16.66 -16.78
N ALA A 46 13.80 15.50 -16.43
CA ALA A 46 14.23 14.50 -17.41
C ALA A 46 13.08 13.94 -18.25
N ALA A 47 11.93 13.60 -17.64
CA ALA A 47 10.75 13.12 -18.38
C ALA A 47 10.18 14.21 -19.30
N THR A 48 10.17 15.47 -18.85
CA THR A 48 9.72 16.61 -19.67
C THR A 48 10.68 16.84 -20.84
N LEU A 49 11.99 16.78 -20.62
CA LEU A 49 13.00 16.90 -21.67
C LEU A 49 12.91 15.74 -22.68
N LEU A 50 12.63 14.52 -22.23
CA LEU A 50 12.40 13.37 -23.11
C LEU A 50 11.13 13.55 -23.95
N ALA A 51 10.04 14.04 -23.35
CA ALA A 51 8.82 14.36 -24.08
C ALA A 51 9.04 15.48 -25.10
N LEU A 52 9.77 16.55 -24.73
CA LEU A 52 10.14 17.63 -25.64
C LEU A 52 11.06 17.14 -26.77
N ALA A 53 12.04 16.28 -26.48
CA ALA A 53 12.90 15.68 -27.51
C ALA A 53 12.09 14.78 -28.46
N ALA A 54 11.14 14.01 -27.96
CA ALA A 54 10.23 13.21 -28.77
C ALA A 54 9.28 14.04 -29.65
N ILE A 55 9.03 15.31 -29.30
CA ILE A 55 8.30 16.28 -30.14
C ILE A 55 9.25 16.92 -31.17
N PHE A 56 10.45 17.32 -30.74
CA PHE A 56 11.37 18.09 -31.57
C PHE A 56 12.02 17.23 -32.66
N VAL A 57 12.30 15.95 -32.38
CA VAL A 57 12.94 15.05 -33.35
C VAL A 57 12.07 14.83 -34.59
N PRO A 58 10.79 14.43 -34.51
CA PRO A 58 9.93 14.28 -35.69
C PRO A 58 9.73 15.58 -36.48
N VAL A 59 9.58 16.71 -35.79
CA VAL A 59 9.41 18.03 -36.42
C VAL A 59 10.69 18.45 -37.15
N CYS A 60 11.87 18.24 -36.56
CA CYS A 60 13.14 18.49 -37.20
C CYS A 60 13.42 17.53 -38.36
N THR A 61 13.05 16.25 -38.25
CA THR A 61 13.20 15.30 -39.36
C THR A 61 12.26 15.61 -40.51
N TYR A 62 11.04 16.11 -40.24
CA TYR A 62 10.10 16.57 -41.26
C TYR A 62 10.60 17.84 -41.96
N ALA A 63 11.07 18.83 -41.19
CA ALA A 63 11.66 20.04 -41.76
C ALA A 63 12.91 19.73 -42.60
N ALA A 64 13.74 18.78 -42.15
CA ALA A 64 14.91 18.32 -42.89
C ALA A 64 14.54 17.56 -44.18
N SER A 65 13.48 16.73 -44.16
CA SER A 65 13.02 16.05 -45.38
C SER A 65 12.41 17.04 -46.38
N GLU A 66 11.67 18.04 -45.92
CA GLU A 66 11.11 19.10 -46.78
C GLU A 66 12.21 19.99 -47.41
N MET A 67 13.28 20.29 -46.65
CA MET A 67 14.45 21.01 -47.19
C MET A 67 15.24 20.18 -48.21
N CYS A 68 15.44 18.88 -47.94
CA CYS A 68 16.13 17.97 -48.85
C CYS A 68 15.34 17.76 -50.16
N SER A 69 14.00 17.73 -50.06
CA SER A 69 13.10 17.63 -51.22
C SER A 69 13.14 18.88 -52.11
N ARG A 70 13.41 20.06 -51.54
CA ARG A 70 13.53 21.32 -52.28
C ARG A 70 14.86 21.50 -53.02
N GLU A 71 15.95 20.90 -52.54
CA GLU A 71 17.27 21.01 -53.22
C GLU A 71 17.45 20.02 -54.38
N VAL A 72 16.65 18.93 -54.46
CA VAL A 72 16.76 17.92 -55.53
C VAL A 72 15.86 18.24 -56.74
N ALA A 73 15.10 19.33 -56.71
CA ALA A 73 14.32 19.82 -57.85
C ALA A 73 15.23 20.51 -58.91
N MET A 74 16.15 19.76 -59.52
CA MET A 74 16.70 20.11 -60.82
C MET A 74 15.70 19.74 -61.93
N PRO A 75 15.63 20.52 -63.02
CA PRO A 75 14.60 20.35 -64.04
C PRO A 75 14.92 19.13 -64.91
N TYR A 76 14.31 17.98 -64.58
CA TYR A 76 14.17 16.89 -65.54
C TYR A 76 12.71 16.74 -65.93
N THR A 77 12.52 16.72 -67.23
CA THR A 77 11.26 16.86 -67.97
C THR A 77 10.22 15.79 -67.63
N GLN A 78 8.99 16.28 -67.52
CA GLN A 78 7.70 15.61 -67.44
C GLN A 78 7.62 14.24 -68.14
N HIS A 79 7.18 13.22 -67.39
CA HIS A 79 6.09 12.34 -67.82
C HIS A 79 5.36 11.74 -66.62
N SER A 80 4.19 12.34 -66.32
CA SER A 80 2.97 11.73 -65.79
C SER A 80 3.09 10.46 -64.93
N LEU A 81 3.16 10.62 -63.61
CA LEU A 81 2.43 9.80 -62.64
C LEU A 81 2.07 10.69 -61.45
N SER A 82 0.77 10.92 -61.32
CA SER A 82 0.15 11.80 -60.34
C SER A 82 0.11 11.16 -58.95
N LEU A 83 0.25 12.02 -57.94
CA LEU A 83 -0.15 11.85 -56.53
C LEU A 83 0.76 10.98 -55.66
N GLU A 84 1.79 11.61 -55.08
CA GLU A 84 2.06 11.41 -53.65
C GLU A 84 1.50 12.62 -52.91
N GLU A 85 0.33 12.44 -52.30
CA GLU A 85 -0.24 13.45 -51.39
C GLU A 85 0.72 13.62 -50.20
N PRO A 86 1.13 14.86 -49.88
CA PRO A 86 1.93 15.09 -48.68
C PRO A 86 1.11 14.61 -47.48
N ALA A 87 1.74 13.82 -46.60
CA ALA A 87 1.13 13.38 -45.35
C ALA A 87 0.44 14.56 -44.68
N THR A 88 -0.89 14.48 -44.60
CA THR A 88 -1.74 15.63 -44.27
C THR A 88 -1.41 16.12 -42.86
N TRP A 89 -1.57 17.41 -42.64
CA TRP A 89 -1.45 18.09 -41.33
C TRP A 89 -2.19 17.36 -40.18
N GLU A 90 -3.17 16.53 -40.54
CA GLU A 90 -3.91 15.62 -39.68
C GLU A 90 -3.00 14.60 -38.95
N VAL A 91 -2.02 13.99 -39.62
CA VAL A 91 -1.08 13.04 -39.00
C VAL A 91 -0.22 13.72 -37.93
N VAL A 92 0.28 14.91 -38.25
CA VAL A 92 1.10 15.73 -37.34
C VAL A 92 0.25 16.21 -36.16
N PHE A 93 -0.98 16.65 -36.41
CA PHE A 93 -1.90 17.11 -35.38
C PHE A 93 -2.31 15.98 -34.42
N THR A 94 -2.66 14.79 -34.92
CA THR A 94 -3.03 13.64 -34.09
C THR A 94 -1.85 13.15 -33.24
N ALA A 95 -0.62 13.19 -33.77
CA ALA A 95 0.58 12.88 -33.01
C ALA A 95 0.83 13.91 -31.88
N ILE A 96 0.70 15.21 -32.16
CA ILE A 96 0.85 16.27 -31.16
C ILE A 96 -0.21 16.15 -30.07
N MET A 97 -1.48 15.93 -30.43
CA MET A 97 -2.57 15.79 -29.46
C MET A 97 -2.42 14.56 -28.58
N SER A 98 -2.02 13.42 -29.16
CA SER A 98 -1.74 12.20 -28.39
C SER A 98 -0.61 12.40 -27.38
N MET A 99 0.42 13.16 -27.75
CA MET A 99 1.56 13.48 -26.88
C MET A 99 1.21 14.52 -25.80
N ILE A 100 0.36 15.51 -26.10
CA ILE A 100 -0.18 16.45 -25.10
C ILE A 100 -1.04 15.68 -24.09
N CYS A 101 -1.89 14.77 -24.55
CA CYS A 101 -2.68 13.91 -23.66
C CYS A 101 -1.80 13.03 -22.78
N LEU A 102 -0.75 12.41 -23.34
CA LEU A 102 0.24 11.66 -22.56
C LEU A 102 0.96 12.56 -21.54
N GLY A 103 1.38 13.76 -21.95
CA GLY A 103 2.03 14.75 -21.09
C GLY A 103 1.13 15.25 -19.96
N LEU A 104 -0.16 15.47 -20.21
CA LEU A 104 -1.15 15.86 -19.20
C LEU A 104 -1.47 14.71 -18.24
N VAL A 105 -1.54 13.47 -18.74
CA VAL A 105 -1.65 12.27 -17.90
C VAL A 105 -0.41 12.17 -17.01
N LEU A 106 0.81 12.31 -17.55
CA LEU A 106 2.03 12.27 -16.74
C LEU A 106 2.09 13.43 -15.73
N TYR A 107 1.81 14.66 -16.14
CA TYR A 107 1.87 15.88 -15.32
C TYR A 107 0.85 15.87 -14.17
N SER A 108 -0.40 15.49 -14.45
CA SER A 108 -1.45 15.38 -13.42
C SER A 108 -1.12 14.33 -12.37
N GLN A 109 -0.35 13.30 -12.74
CA GLN A 109 0.09 12.25 -11.84
C GLN A 109 1.28 12.72 -10.99
N MET A 110 2.26 13.46 -11.55
CA MET A 110 3.54 13.83 -10.91
C MET A 110 3.43 14.56 -9.57
N LYS A 111 2.38 15.37 -9.35
CA LYS A 111 2.17 16.10 -8.07
C LYS A 111 1.85 15.17 -6.89
N TRP A 112 1.52 13.90 -7.17
CA TRP A 112 1.00 12.91 -6.21
C TRP A 112 1.90 11.67 -6.02
N TRP A 113 3.04 11.59 -6.71
CA TRP A 113 3.91 10.42 -6.81
C TRP A 113 4.60 9.97 -5.51
N LEU A 114 4.51 10.75 -4.42
CA LEU A 114 5.30 10.55 -3.21
C LEU A 114 4.55 9.89 -2.03
N ALA A 115 3.24 9.61 -2.12
CA ALA A 115 2.45 9.36 -0.92
C ALA A 115 2.11 7.90 -0.58
N SER A 116 2.10 6.95 -1.53
CA SER A 116 1.67 5.57 -1.22
C SER A 116 2.28 4.45 -2.10
N PRO A 117 2.74 3.33 -1.51
CA PRO A 117 3.15 2.13 -2.24
C PRO A 117 2.04 1.49 -3.10
N PHE A 118 0.77 1.62 -2.71
CA PHE A 118 -0.39 1.16 -3.48
C PHE A 118 -0.46 1.82 -4.86
N LEU A 119 -0.17 3.12 -4.90
CA LEU A 119 -0.15 3.86 -6.15
C LEU A 119 0.95 3.33 -7.08
N ILE A 120 1.99 2.64 -6.62
CA ILE A 120 3.09 2.17 -7.50
C ILE A 120 2.62 1.11 -8.49
N LEU A 121 1.73 0.20 -8.11
CA LEU A 121 1.20 -0.81 -9.02
C LEU A 121 0.15 -0.21 -9.97
N LEU A 122 -0.72 0.67 -9.46
CA LEU A 122 -1.67 1.42 -10.29
C LEU A 122 -0.98 2.43 -11.24
N ARG A 123 0.24 2.90 -10.87
CA ARG A 123 1.10 3.82 -11.64
C ARG A 123 1.62 3.18 -12.93
N TRP A 124 2.13 1.95 -12.85
CA TRP A 124 2.58 1.22 -14.04
C TRP A 124 1.42 0.92 -14.98
N HIS A 125 0.27 0.61 -14.40
CA HIS A 125 -0.95 0.26 -15.10
C HIS A 125 -1.46 1.35 -16.05
N VAL A 126 -1.64 2.58 -15.53
CA VAL A 126 -2.12 3.73 -16.34
C VAL A 126 -1.08 4.15 -17.38
N LEU A 127 0.21 4.07 -17.04
CA LEU A 127 1.30 4.40 -17.96
C LEU A 127 1.33 3.43 -19.15
N LEU A 128 1.21 2.13 -18.88
CA LEU A 128 1.22 1.11 -19.92
C LEU A 128 -0.04 1.16 -20.79
N ASP A 129 -1.22 1.41 -20.22
CA ASP A 129 -2.45 1.63 -21.01
C ASP A 129 -2.29 2.84 -21.96
N ALA A 130 -1.69 3.94 -21.49
CA ALA A 130 -1.46 5.13 -22.33
C ALA A 130 -0.41 4.88 -23.44
N VAL A 131 0.67 4.16 -23.13
CA VAL A 131 1.69 3.78 -24.12
C VAL A 131 1.12 2.83 -25.16
N ASN A 132 0.26 1.89 -24.78
CA ASN A 132 -0.38 0.95 -25.72
C ASN A 132 -1.35 1.65 -26.67
N VAL A 133 -2.19 2.57 -26.17
CA VAL A 133 -3.10 3.37 -27.01
C VAL A 133 -2.30 4.24 -27.98
N TRP A 134 -1.23 4.88 -27.50
CA TRP A 134 -0.34 5.67 -28.34
C TRP A 134 0.35 4.83 -29.42
N LEU A 135 0.90 3.66 -29.05
CA LEU A 135 1.59 2.77 -29.97
C LEU A 135 0.64 2.24 -31.06
N PHE A 136 -0.59 1.90 -30.68
CA PHE A 136 -1.62 1.47 -31.63
C PHE A 136 -1.96 2.59 -32.63
N HIS A 137 -2.21 3.81 -32.16
CA HIS A 137 -2.48 4.95 -33.04
C HIS A 137 -1.29 5.27 -33.96
N TYR A 138 -0.08 5.32 -33.40
CA TYR A 138 1.14 5.61 -34.16
C TYR A 138 1.35 4.60 -35.31
N LEU A 139 1.15 3.31 -35.04
CA LEU A 139 1.31 2.27 -36.04
C LEU A 139 0.17 2.22 -37.06
N SER A 140 -1.05 2.60 -36.68
CA SER A 140 -2.19 2.67 -37.61
C SER A 140 -2.10 3.82 -38.62
N VAL A 141 -1.34 4.87 -38.29
CA VAL A 141 -1.26 6.11 -39.09
C VAL A 141 0.00 6.15 -39.98
N GLN A 142 1.05 5.38 -39.66
CA GLN A 142 2.29 5.38 -40.44
C GLN A 142 2.23 4.37 -41.61
N PRO A 143 2.24 4.83 -42.87
CA PRO A 143 2.46 3.93 -44.00
C PRO A 143 3.90 3.39 -43.96
N PHE A 144 4.07 2.10 -43.66
CA PHE A 144 5.39 1.47 -43.71
C PHE A 144 5.81 1.27 -45.17
N CYS A 145 6.65 2.15 -45.71
CA CYS A 145 7.06 2.22 -47.12
C CYS A 145 7.80 0.99 -47.71
N ALA A 146 7.80 -0.19 -47.10
CA ALA A 146 8.54 -1.35 -47.64
C ALA A 146 7.94 -2.73 -47.32
N VAL A 147 6.72 -2.81 -46.79
CA VAL A 147 6.12 -4.07 -46.35
C VAL A 147 4.84 -4.32 -47.16
N THR A 148 4.66 -5.54 -47.69
CA THR A 148 3.44 -5.88 -48.45
C THR A 148 2.19 -5.66 -47.59
N ALA A 149 1.09 -5.22 -48.21
CA ALA A 149 -0.16 -4.90 -47.51
C ALA A 149 -0.64 -6.04 -46.59
N GLU A 150 -0.40 -7.29 -46.97
CA GLU A 150 -0.70 -8.48 -46.16
C GLU A 150 0.11 -8.53 -44.86
N TRP A 151 1.42 -8.22 -44.91
CA TRP A 151 2.27 -8.20 -43.72
C TRP A 151 1.95 -7.02 -42.80
N GLN A 152 1.63 -5.85 -43.34
CA GLN A 152 1.16 -4.72 -42.54
C GLN A 152 -0.14 -5.06 -41.81
N LEU A 153 -1.10 -5.66 -42.51
CA LEU A 153 -2.37 -6.09 -41.93
C LEU A 153 -2.14 -7.15 -40.85
N ALA A 154 -1.28 -8.14 -41.10
CA ALA A 154 -0.92 -9.16 -40.11
C ALA A 154 -0.23 -8.55 -38.89
N MET A 155 0.73 -7.64 -39.07
CA MET A 155 1.43 -7.00 -37.96
C MET A 155 0.49 -6.13 -37.12
N LEU A 156 -0.36 -5.32 -37.76
CA LEU A 156 -1.36 -4.50 -37.09
C LEU A 156 -2.39 -5.37 -36.35
N SER A 157 -2.79 -6.50 -36.93
CA SER A 157 -3.69 -7.47 -36.29
C SER A 157 -3.05 -8.07 -35.04
N TRP A 158 -1.80 -8.54 -35.12
CA TRP A 158 -1.08 -9.09 -33.97
C TRP A 158 -0.84 -8.04 -32.88
N LEU A 159 -0.47 -6.82 -33.27
CA LEU A 159 -0.18 -5.75 -32.33
C LEU A 159 -1.46 -5.23 -31.66
N SER A 160 -2.59 -5.24 -32.38
CA SER A 160 -3.93 -5.08 -31.81
C SER A 160 -4.23 -6.15 -30.78
N VAL A 161 -4.01 -7.43 -31.11
CA VAL A 161 -4.25 -8.55 -30.19
C VAL A 161 -3.38 -8.44 -28.94
N PHE A 162 -2.08 -8.17 -29.07
CA PHE A 162 -1.20 -7.99 -27.92
C PHE A 162 -1.57 -6.78 -27.08
N SER A 163 -1.92 -5.65 -27.71
CA SER A 163 -2.40 -4.45 -27.02
C SER A 163 -3.68 -4.74 -26.25
N GLN A 164 -4.62 -5.47 -26.85
CA GLN A 164 -5.85 -5.91 -26.20
C GLN A 164 -5.55 -6.86 -25.04
N ILE A 165 -4.80 -7.95 -25.25
CA ILE A 165 -4.42 -8.90 -24.19
C ILE A 165 -3.78 -8.17 -23.02
N PHE A 166 -2.86 -7.24 -23.31
CA PHE A 166 -2.18 -6.46 -22.29
C PHE A 166 -3.14 -5.53 -21.54
N PHE A 167 -3.99 -4.78 -22.26
CA PHE A 167 -5.04 -3.95 -21.70
C PHE A 167 -5.99 -4.75 -20.80
N TRP A 168 -6.40 -5.95 -21.24
CA TRP A 168 -7.30 -6.83 -20.50
C TRP A 168 -6.62 -7.46 -19.27
N TRP A 169 -5.36 -7.89 -19.38
CA TRP A 169 -4.56 -8.37 -18.25
C TRP A 169 -4.38 -7.29 -17.19
N ASN A 170 -4.13 -6.07 -17.65
CA ASN A 170 -4.14 -4.89 -16.82
C ASN A 170 -5.48 -4.77 -16.09
N LYS A 171 -6.62 -4.64 -16.80
CA LYS A 171 -7.93 -4.50 -16.14
C LYS A 171 -8.22 -5.63 -15.15
N PHE A 172 -7.85 -6.88 -15.45
CA PHE A 172 -7.94 -8.02 -14.54
C PHE A 172 -7.18 -7.79 -13.24
N MET A 173 -5.92 -7.37 -13.30
CA MET A 173 -5.11 -7.04 -12.12
C MET A 173 -5.73 -5.89 -11.30
N GLY A 174 -6.27 -4.88 -11.98
CA GLY A 174 -7.02 -3.79 -11.35
C GLY A 174 -8.24 -4.29 -10.58
N PHE A 175 -9.04 -5.17 -11.18
CA PHE A 175 -10.20 -5.80 -10.54
C PHE A 175 -9.80 -6.67 -9.35
N TYR A 176 -8.74 -7.48 -9.47
CA TYR A 176 -8.24 -8.31 -8.38
C TYR A 176 -7.83 -7.46 -7.16
N ILE A 177 -7.13 -6.35 -7.40
CA ILE A 177 -6.75 -5.40 -6.35
C ILE A 177 -8.00 -4.77 -5.72
N ILE A 178 -8.92 -4.23 -6.53
CA ILE A 178 -10.17 -3.63 -6.04
C ILE A 178 -10.95 -4.63 -5.19
N LYS A 179 -11.07 -5.89 -5.64
CA LYS A 179 -11.74 -6.98 -4.91
C LYS A 179 -11.09 -7.24 -3.55
N ASN A 180 -9.77 -7.36 -3.47
CA ASN A 180 -9.08 -7.58 -2.20
C ASN A 180 -9.29 -6.43 -1.21
N HIS A 181 -9.30 -5.19 -1.70
CA HIS A 181 -9.58 -4.02 -0.87
C HIS A 181 -11.06 -3.90 -0.49
N LEU A 182 -11.99 -4.22 -1.40
CA LEU A 182 -13.41 -4.28 -1.06
C LEU A 182 -13.67 -5.34 0.00
N GLY A 183 -13.00 -6.49 -0.06
CA GLY A 183 -13.06 -7.53 0.97
C GLY A 183 -12.44 -7.11 2.30
N MET A 184 -11.48 -6.18 2.31
CA MET A 184 -11.03 -5.55 3.57
C MET A 184 -12.07 -4.57 4.10
N LEU A 185 -12.66 -3.72 3.24
CA LEU A 185 -13.72 -2.79 3.63
C LEU A 185 -14.96 -3.54 4.12
N GLU A 186 -15.35 -4.63 3.47
CA GLU A 186 -16.47 -5.50 3.83
C GLU A 186 -16.27 -6.11 5.22
N ARG A 187 -15.04 -6.59 5.50
CA ARG A 187 -14.64 -7.05 6.84
C ARG A 187 -14.68 -5.92 7.87
N ALA A 188 -14.25 -4.71 7.50
CA ALA A 188 -14.29 -3.55 8.40
C ALA A 188 -15.72 -3.06 8.68
N PHE A 189 -16.65 -3.21 7.72
CA PHE A 189 -18.03 -2.74 7.83
C PHE A 189 -19.05 -3.80 8.29
N GLN A 190 -18.62 -5.06 8.46
CA GLN A 190 -19.48 -6.19 8.90
C GLN A 190 -20.80 -6.33 8.11
N ARG A 191 -20.83 -5.88 6.86
CA ARG A 191 -21.99 -6.01 5.96
C ARG A 191 -21.50 -6.49 4.63
N SER A 192 -22.24 -7.42 4.02
CA SER A 192 -21.86 -7.90 2.70
C SER A 192 -21.95 -6.75 1.68
N LEU A 193 -20.78 -6.29 1.23
CA LEU A 193 -20.63 -5.30 0.17
C LEU A 193 -20.74 -5.95 -1.21
N GLY A 194 -20.84 -7.29 -1.24
CA GLY A 194 -21.08 -8.06 -2.45
C GLY A 194 -19.79 -8.67 -2.99
N ALA A 195 -18.88 -9.16 -2.15
CA ALA A 195 -17.73 -9.94 -2.61
C ALA A 195 -18.14 -11.08 -3.57
N SER A 196 -19.21 -11.80 -3.25
CA SER A 196 -19.77 -12.85 -4.13
C SER A 196 -20.25 -12.31 -5.48
N PHE A 197 -20.66 -11.05 -5.53
CA PHE A 197 -21.10 -10.38 -6.76
C PHE A 197 -19.89 -9.87 -7.58
N LEU A 198 -18.82 -9.44 -6.91
CA LEU A 198 -17.51 -9.17 -7.53
C LEU A 198 -16.90 -10.45 -8.12
N ASP A 199 -17.10 -11.60 -7.49
CA ASP A 199 -16.69 -12.90 -8.04
C ASP A 199 -17.45 -13.25 -9.31
N LEU A 200 -18.77 -13.07 -9.31
CA LEU A 200 -19.59 -13.24 -10.50
C LEU A 200 -19.14 -12.30 -11.62
N LEU A 201 -18.75 -11.07 -11.28
CA LEU A 201 -18.25 -10.11 -12.25
C LEU A 201 -16.89 -10.50 -12.83
N HIS A 202 -15.97 -10.93 -11.97
CA HIS A 202 -14.67 -11.39 -12.38
C HIS A 202 -14.78 -12.58 -13.34
N MET A 203 -15.75 -13.46 -13.07
CA MET A 203 -16.11 -14.56 -13.96
C MET A 203 -16.74 -14.04 -15.26
N SER A 204 -17.71 -13.13 -15.23
CA SER A 204 -18.31 -12.58 -16.47
C SER A 204 -17.30 -11.85 -17.34
N PHE A 205 -16.34 -11.18 -16.73
CA PHE A 205 -15.23 -10.51 -17.42
C PHE A 205 -14.27 -11.52 -18.05
N GLY A 206 -13.90 -12.57 -17.31
CA GLY A 206 -13.11 -13.67 -17.85
C GLY A 206 -13.80 -14.37 -19.03
N VAL A 207 -15.12 -14.54 -18.95
CA VAL A 207 -15.94 -15.08 -20.05
C VAL A 207 -15.92 -14.13 -21.25
N ALA A 208 -16.09 -12.82 -21.08
CA ALA A 208 -16.04 -11.87 -22.19
C ALA A 208 -14.69 -11.86 -22.92
N VAL A 209 -13.57 -11.90 -22.19
CA VAL A 209 -12.22 -11.99 -22.76
C VAL A 209 -12.01 -13.31 -23.49
N LEU A 210 -12.49 -14.42 -22.91
CA LEU A 210 -12.44 -15.73 -23.56
C LEU A 210 -13.26 -15.73 -24.85
N THR A 211 -14.48 -15.18 -24.84
CA THR A 211 -15.33 -15.05 -26.02
C THR A 211 -14.67 -14.21 -27.11
N ALA A 212 -14.09 -13.06 -26.76
CA ALA A 212 -13.34 -12.23 -27.71
C ALA A 212 -12.15 -12.97 -28.33
N SER A 213 -11.42 -13.73 -27.52
CA SER A 213 -10.26 -14.53 -27.99
C SER A 213 -10.70 -15.65 -28.93
N VAL A 214 -11.81 -16.34 -28.61
CA VAL A 214 -12.38 -17.38 -29.48
C VAL A 214 -12.86 -16.78 -30.80
N LEU A 215 -13.55 -15.64 -30.77
CA LEU A 215 -14.00 -14.93 -31.98
C LEU A 215 -12.82 -14.51 -32.86
N PHE A 216 -11.71 -14.06 -32.27
CA PHE A 216 -10.49 -13.76 -33.01
C PHE A 216 -9.87 -14.99 -33.67
N VAL A 217 -9.85 -16.14 -32.99
CA VAL A 217 -9.37 -17.41 -33.58
C VAL A 217 -10.30 -17.85 -34.72
N VAL A 218 -11.62 -17.74 -34.54
CA VAL A 218 -12.61 -18.06 -35.59
C VAL A 218 -12.42 -17.15 -36.81
N PHE A 219 -12.18 -15.86 -36.61
CA PHE A 219 -11.87 -14.92 -37.69
C PHE A 219 -10.64 -15.37 -38.51
N ASN A 220 -9.55 -15.73 -37.85
CA ASN A 220 -8.35 -16.25 -38.53
C ASN A 220 -8.63 -17.57 -39.28
N ALA A 221 -9.47 -18.43 -38.71
CA ALA A 221 -9.85 -19.69 -39.34
C ALA A 221 -10.73 -19.50 -40.59
N MET A 222 -11.50 -18.41 -40.66
CA MET A 222 -12.41 -18.09 -41.78
C MET A 222 -11.75 -17.25 -42.89
N GLN A 223 -10.42 -17.30 -43.02
CA GLN A 223 -9.66 -16.64 -44.09
C GLN A 223 -9.89 -15.13 -44.21
N GLY A 224 -10.24 -14.46 -43.10
CA GLY A 224 -10.29 -13.00 -43.07
C GLY A 224 -11.55 -12.38 -43.69
N ASP A 225 -12.68 -13.08 -43.75
CA ASP A 225 -13.96 -12.44 -44.10
C ASP A 225 -14.25 -11.27 -43.15
N ALA A 226 -14.22 -10.07 -43.71
CA ALA A 226 -14.34 -8.82 -42.99
C ALA A 226 -15.67 -8.68 -42.24
N HIS A 227 -16.74 -9.36 -42.68
CA HIS A 227 -18.02 -9.37 -41.96
C HIS A 227 -17.89 -9.98 -40.55
N TRP A 228 -17.10 -11.05 -40.41
CA TRP A 228 -16.86 -11.68 -39.11
C TRP A 228 -15.94 -10.86 -38.22
N LEU A 229 -14.99 -10.11 -38.80
CA LEU A 229 -14.16 -9.17 -38.05
C LEU A 229 -15.02 -8.06 -37.44
N VAL A 230 -15.85 -7.40 -38.26
CA VAL A 230 -16.71 -6.31 -37.81
C VAL A 230 -17.72 -6.79 -36.76
N ALA A 231 -18.34 -7.95 -36.97
CA ALA A 231 -19.23 -8.55 -35.96
C ALA A 231 -18.49 -8.82 -34.64
N SER A 232 -17.26 -9.32 -34.69
CA SER A 232 -16.44 -9.58 -33.51
C SER A 232 -16.07 -8.29 -32.76
N VAL A 233 -15.69 -7.24 -33.49
CA VAL A 233 -15.36 -5.93 -32.90
C VAL A 233 -16.61 -5.32 -32.24
N ILE A 234 -17.78 -5.38 -32.89
CA ILE A 234 -19.05 -4.90 -32.30
C ILE A 234 -19.37 -5.65 -31.00
N ILE A 235 -19.21 -6.97 -30.96
CA ILE A 235 -19.46 -7.77 -29.75
C ILE A 235 -18.50 -7.34 -28.62
N ILE A 236 -17.23 -7.13 -28.94
CA ILE A 236 -16.23 -6.66 -27.96
C ILE A 236 -16.60 -5.27 -27.43
N GLU A 237 -17.01 -4.34 -28.31
CA GLU A 237 -17.39 -2.99 -27.89
C GLU A 237 -18.65 -2.97 -27.03
N ILE A 238 -19.65 -3.79 -27.37
CA ILE A 238 -20.83 -3.98 -26.51
C ILE A 238 -20.41 -4.51 -25.13
N ALA A 239 -19.52 -5.50 -25.09
CA ALA A 239 -19.01 -6.03 -23.82
C ALA A 239 -18.24 -4.96 -23.01
N VAL A 240 -17.44 -4.11 -23.66
CA VAL A 240 -16.74 -2.97 -23.04
C VAL A 240 -17.74 -1.96 -22.47
N VAL A 241 -18.79 -1.61 -23.23
CA VAL A 241 -19.84 -0.67 -22.78
C VAL A 241 -20.58 -1.23 -21.57
N VAL A 242 -21.02 -2.49 -21.62
CA VAL A 242 -21.71 -3.17 -20.51
C VAL A 242 -20.82 -3.22 -19.27
N SER A 243 -19.54 -3.58 -19.43
CA SER A 243 -18.56 -3.61 -18.33
C SER A 243 -18.35 -2.21 -17.73
N THR A 244 -18.28 -1.17 -18.57
CA THR A 244 -18.10 0.23 -18.13
C THR A 244 -19.31 0.74 -17.33
N LEU A 245 -20.53 0.50 -17.83
CA LEU A 245 -21.77 0.83 -17.13
C LEU A 245 -21.88 0.07 -15.79
N PHE A 246 -21.36 -1.15 -15.74
CA PHE A 246 -21.34 -1.90 -14.50
C PHE A 246 -20.32 -1.34 -13.49
N VAL A 247 -19.09 -1.06 -13.91
CA VAL A 247 -18.07 -0.40 -13.08
C VAL A 247 -18.61 0.93 -12.54
N MET A 248 -19.36 1.68 -13.36
CA MET A 248 -20.06 2.88 -12.92
C MET A 248 -21.01 2.61 -11.74
N VAL A 249 -21.85 1.57 -11.81
CA VAL A 249 -22.77 1.20 -10.71
C VAL A 249 -21.99 0.84 -9.44
N LEU A 250 -20.91 0.08 -9.55
CA LEU A 250 -20.04 -0.26 -8.41
C LEU A 250 -19.39 0.98 -7.81
N MET A 251 -18.84 1.87 -8.63
CA MET A 251 -18.22 3.11 -8.18
C MET A 251 -19.26 4.02 -7.51
N MET A 252 -20.45 4.18 -8.07
CA MET A 252 -21.55 4.92 -7.44
C MET A 252 -21.90 4.36 -6.07
N ARG A 253 -22.00 3.04 -5.93
CA ARG A 253 -22.25 2.38 -4.65
C ARG A 253 -21.10 2.60 -3.66
N GLY A 254 -19.85 2.44 -4.12
CA GLY A 254 -18.65 2.68 -3.32
C GLY A 254 -18.56 4.13 -2.81
N PHE A 255 -18.80 5.10 -3.69
CA PHE A 255 -18.84 6.52 -3.31
C PHE A 255 -20.01 6.85 -2.39
N GLY A 256 -21.18 6.24 -2.60
CA GLY A 256 -22.32 6.39 -1.71
C GLY A 256 -22.01 5.90 -0.30
N LEU A 257 -21.29 4.79 -0.17
CA LEU A 257 -20.82 4.27 1.12
C LEU A 257 -19.76 5.17 1.75
N ALA A 258 -18.76 5.60 0.97
CA ALA A 258 -17.73 6.53 1.43
C ALA A 258 -18.33 7.86 1.91
N TYR A 259 -19.34 8.36 1.20
CA TYR A 259 -20.12 9.55 1.59
C TYR A 259 -20.85 9.34 2.92
N ARG A 260 -21.56 8.21 3.08
CA ARG A 260 -22.25 7.87 4.35
C ARG A 260 -21.25 7.76 5.51
N TYR A 261 -20.11 7.12 5.28
CA TYR A 261 -19.05 6.99 6.28
C TYR A 261 -18.47 8.34 6.69
N ALA A 262 -18.08 9.16 5.71
CA ALA A 262 -17.55 10.50 5.98
C ALA A 262 -18.58 11.37 6.73
N ARG A 263 -19.87 11.19 6.46
CA ARG A 263 -20.95 11.88 7.19
C ARG A 263 -21.03 11.41 8.65
N MET A 264 -20.96 10.11 8.91
CA MET A 264 -20.93 9.56 10.28
C MET A 264 -19.68 10.02 11.05
N GLU A 265 -18.53 10.04 10.39
CA GLU A 265 -17.28 10.52 10.98
C GLU A 265 -17.35 12.02 11.31
N ARG A 266 -17.98 12.82 10.44
CA ARG A 266 -18.21 14.25 10.71
C ARG A 266 -19.08 14.48 11.95
N THR A 267 -20.11 13.66 12.16
CA THR A 267 -20.97 13.77 13.36
C THR A 267 -20.29 13.25 14.62
N ALA A 268 -19.40 12.26 14.51
CA ALA A 268 -18.67 11.70 15.63
C ALA A 268 -17.37 12.47 15.99
N ALA A 269 -16.92 13.37 15.12
CA ALA A 269 -15.69 14.13 15.32
C ALA A 269 -15.81 15.13 16.48
N THR A 270 -14.99 14.92 17.52
CA THR A 270 -14.91 15.78 18.69
C THR A 270 -13.96 16.97 18.49
N SER A 271 -12.92 16.83 17.65
CA SER A 271 -12.00 17.93 17.35
C SER A 271 -12.35 18.68 16.06
N GLU A 272 -12.05 19.98 16.03
CA GLU A 272 -12.32 20.87 14.90
C GLU A 272 -11.60 20.40 13.62
N VAL A 273 -10.32 20.01 13.75
CA VAL A 273 -9.52 19.49 12.63
C VAL A 273 -10.13 18.20 12.05
N GLN A 274 -10.62 17.29 12.89
CA GLN A 274 -11.30 16.08 12.41
C GLN A 274 -12.62 16.40 11.72
N ARG A 275 -13.37 17.37 12.26
CA ARG A 275 -14.63 17.81 11.67
C ARG A 275 -14.42 18.47 10.31
N GLU A 276 -13.37 19.29 10.15
CA GLU A 276 -13.00 19.91 8.89
C GLU A 276 -12.56 18.87 7.85
N LEU A 277 -11.71 17.91 8.23
CA LEU A 277 -11.28 16.81 7.36
C LEU A 277 -12.48 15.95 6.93
N ALA A 278 -13.36 15.58 7.86
CA ALA A 278 -14.56 14.83 7.56
C ALA A 278 -15.51 15.63 6.65
N ALA A 279 -15.65 16.95 6.86
CA ALA A 279 -16.43 17.81 5.97
C ALA A 279 -15.86 17.86 4.54
N LYS A 280 -14.53 17.97 4.38
CA LYS A 280 -13.88 17.89 3.07
C LYS A 280 -14.11 16.53 2.41
N SER A 281 -14.00 15.43 3.16
CA SER A 281 -14.29 14.07 2.67
C SER A 281 -15.75 13.89 2.23
N VAL A 282 -16.70 14.49 2.95
CA VAL A 282 -18.13 14.48 2.59
C VAL A 282 -18.36 15.22 1.27
N THR A 283 -17.87 16.46 1.16
CA THR A 283 -18.02 17.27 -0.07
C THR A 283 -17.38 16.58 -1.26
N PHE A 284 -16.20 16.01 -1.07
CA PHE A 284 -15.49 15.30 -2.12
C PHE A 284 -16.20 14.02 -2.56
N SER A 285 -16.63 13.16 -1.62
CA SER A 285 -17.36 11.93 -1.93
C SER A 285 -18.68 12.22 -2.65
N LYS A 286 -19.39 13.28 -2.24
CA LYS A 286 -20.61 13.74 -2.91
C LYS A 286 -20.34 14.16 -4.35
N ARG A 287 -19.27 14.93 -4.57
CA ARG A 287 -18.86 15.36 -5.91
C ARG A 287 -18.52 14.16 -6.79
N MET A 288 -17.71 13.23 -6.29
CA MET A 288 -17.34 12.01 -7.02
C MET A 288 -18.53 11.10 -7.33
N SER A 289 -19.52 10.99 -6.43
CA SER A 289 -20.73 10.20 -6.71
C SER A 289 -21.58 10.75 -7.86
N ILE A 290 -21.44 12.04 -8.18
CA ILE A 290 -22.17 12.71 -9.27
C ILE A 290 -21.31 12.73 -10.54
N GLU A 291 -20.05 13.14 -10.44
CA GLU A 291 -19.16 13.27 -11.61
C GLU A 291 -18.82 11.91 -12.23
N THR A 292 -18.60 10.86 -11.42
CA THR A 292 -18.22 9.54 -11.96
C THR A 292 -19.23 8.95 -12.94
N PRO A 293 -20.54 8.85 -12.62
CA PRO A 293 -21.49 8.32 -13.57
C PRO A 293 -21.64 9.15 -14.84
N ILE A 294 -21.58 10.49 -14.74
CA ILE A 294 -21.58 11.35 -15.93
C ILE A 294 -20.41 10.98 -16.84
N ASN A 295 -19.20 10.88 -16.29
CA ASN A 295 -18.02 10.54 -17.07
C ASN A 295 -18.07 9.13 -17.66
N MET A 296 -18.63 8.15 -16.95
CA MET A 296 -18.76 6.79 -17.46
C MET A 296 -19.83 6.68 -18.56
N ILE A 297 -20.94 7.42 -18.46
CA ILE A 297 -21.94 7.53 -19.52
C ILE A 297 -21.31 8.14 -20.78
N LEU A 298 -20.49 9.18 -20.60
CA LEU A 298 -19.78 9.83 -21.69
C LEU A 298 -18.79 8.90 -22.40
N VAL A 299 -18.05 8.07 -21.65
CA VAL A 299 -17.19 7.01 -22.20
C VAL A 299 -18.02 5.96 -22.96
N ALA A 300 -19.11 5.48 -22.36
CA ALA A 300 -20.01 4.51 -22.98
C ALA A 300 -20.62 5.04 -24.29
N ALA A 301 -21.00 6.32 -24.32
CA ALA A 301 -21.49 7.00 -25.52
C ALA A 301 -20.40 7.05 -26.61
N GLY A 302 -19.14 7.37 -26.24
CA GLY A 302 -18.01 7.36 -27.18
C GLY A 302 -17.79 6.00 -27.85
N PHE A 303 -17.80 4.91 -27.07
CA PHE A 303 -17.71 3.55 -27.62
C PHE A 303 -18.93 3.17 -28.48
N THR A 304 -20.14 3.59 -28.08
CA THR A 304 -21.35 3.34 -28.86
C THR A 304 -21.30 4.06 -30.22
N SER A 305 -20.82 5.31 -30.25
CA SER A 305 -20.62 6.06 -31.49
C SER A 305 -19.57 5.40 -32.40
N HIS A 306 -18.50 4.85 -31.82
CA HIS A 306 -17.49 4.11 -32.57
C HIS A 306 -18.08 2.81 -33.17
N ALA A 307 -18.86 2.05 -32.40
CA ALA A 307 -19.55 0.84 -32.89
C ALA A 307 -20.47 1.15 -34.08
N VAL A 308 -21.28 2.21 -33.95
CA VAL A 308 -22.18 2.66 -35.03
C VAL A 308 -21.39 3.09 -36.26
N TRP A 309 -20.26 3.76 -36.09
CA TRP A 309 -19.40 4.12 -37.21
C TRP A 309 -18.81 2.89 -37.93
N LEU A 310 -18.30 1.90 -37.18
CA LEU A 310 -17.79 0.66 -37.76
C LEU A 310 -18.87 -0.09 -38.57
N ILE A 311 -20.10 -0.10 -38.08
CA ILE A 311 -21.26 -0.63 -38.81
C ILE A 311 -21.42 0.13 -40.13
N HIS A 312 -21.43 1.46 -40.11
CA HIS A 312 -21.63 2.27 -41.31
C HIS A 312 -20.52 2.14 -42.36
N VAL A 313 -19.26 1.97 -41.94
CA VAL A 313 -18.12 1.81 -42.87
C VAL A 313 -18.22 0.50 -43.66
N HIS A 314 -18.81 -0.55 -43.09
CA HIS A 314 -18.77 -1.89 -43.66
C HIS A 314 -19.95 -2.24 -44.58
N PHE A 315 -21.04 -1.45 -44.58
CA PHE A 315 -22.17 -1.69 -45.47
C PHE A 315 -21.98 -0.96 -46.82
N PRO A 316 -21.72 -1.68 -47.92
CA PRO A 316 -21.47 -1.09 -49.23
C PRO A 316 -22.72 -0.37 -49.74
N GLY A 317 -22.58 0.92 -50.08
CA GLY A 317 -23.66 1.77 -50.60
C GLY A 317 -23.77 3.14 -49.93
N ASN A 318 -23.13 3.33 -48.76
CA ASN A 318 -23.02 4.64 -48.15
C ASN A 318 -21.72 5.34 -48.60
N SER A 319 -21.86 6.36 -49.44
CA SER A 319 -20.79 7.32 -49.72
C SER A 319 -20.22 7.82 -48.39
N MET A 320 -18.92 7.58 -48.17
CA MET A 320 -18.23 7.79 -46.90
C MET A 320 -18.58 9.14 -46.27
N CYS A 321 -19.30 9.11 -45.15
CA CYS A 321 -19.11 10.14 -44.14
C CYS A 321 -17.72 9.87 -43.54
N LYS A 322 -16.70 10.59 -44.05
CA LYS A 322 -15.38 10.67 -43.41
C LYS A 322 -15.61 10.83 -41.90
N PHE A 323 -14.88 10.06 -41.10
CA PHE A 323 -14.87 10.25 -39.65
C PHE A 323 -14.63 11.74 -39.41
N GLY A 324 -15.65 12.45 -38.92
CA GLY A 324 -15.58 13.90 -38.88
C GLY A 324 -14.38 14.29 -38.02
N PRO A 325 -13.54 15.26 -38.41
CA PRO A 325 -12.38 15.67 -37.61
C PRO A 325 -12.74 16.11 -36.17
N ALA A 326 -14.03 16.24 -35.85
CA ALA A 326 -14.56 16.49 -34.52
C ALA A 326 -14.79 15.24 -33.65
N THR A 327 -14.93 14.02 -34.18
CA THR A 327 -15.26 12.83 -33.38
C THR A 327 -14.04 12.26 -32.64
N GLU A 328 -12.87 12.32 -33.25
CA GLU A 328 -11.60 11.84 -32.66
C GLU A 328 -11.15 12.69 -31.45
N PRO A 329 -11.18 14.04 -31.49
CA PRO A 329 -10.89 14.87 -30.31
C PRO A 329 -11.90 14.64 -29.17
N VAL A 330 -13.17 14.41 -29.51
CA VAL A 330 -14.21 14.12 -28.50
C VAL A 330 -13.88 12.80 -27.81
N PHE A 331 -13.56 11.74 -28.55
CA PHE A 331 -13.19 10.45 -27.97
C PHE A 331 -11.94 10.56 -27.07
N LEU A 332 -10.89 11.23 -27.54
CA LEU A 332 -9.67 11.44 -26.77
C LEU A 332 -9.93 12.25 -25.49
N PHE A 333 -10.75 13.29 -25.58
CA PHE A 333 -11.17 14.09 -24.43
C PHE A 333 -11.93 13.26 -23.40
N MET A 334 -12.86 12.39 -23.83
CA MET A 334 -13.58 11.48 -22.94
C MET A 334 -12.66 10.49 -22.24
N ALA A 335 -11.69 9.92 -22.97
CA ALA A 335 -10.72 8.98 -22.40
C ALA A 335 -9.87 9.65 -21.32
N VAL A 336 -9.40 10.89 -21.57
CA VAL A 336 -8.63 11.67 -20.59
C VAL A 336 -9.46 12.00 -19.34
N LEU A 337 -10.72 12.38 -19.49
CA LEU A 337 -11.61 12.63 -18.36
C LEU A 337 -11.80 11.36 -17.51
N SER A 338 -11.99 10.20 -18.16
CA SER A 338 -12.13 8.91 -17.48
C SER A 338 -10.89 8.54 -16.66
N LEU A 339 -9.70 8.62 -17.27
CA LEU A 339 -8.43 8.34 -16.60
C LEU A 339 -8.17 9.26 -15.41
N THR A 340 -8.52 10.55 -15.55
CA THR A 340 -8.39 11.54 -14.48
C THR A 340 -9.25 11.18 -13.26
N ASN A 341 -10.46 10.64 -13.48
CA ASN A 341 -11.34 10.21 -12.40
C ASN A 341 -10.88 8.93 -11.71
N CYS A 342 -10.36 7.97 -12.46
CA CYS A 342 -9.74 6.76 -11.89
C CYS A 342 -8.56 7.13 -10.98
N ALA A 343 -7.74 8.10 -11.37
CA ALA A 343 -6.64 8.61 -10.56
C ALA A 343 -7.13 9.26 -9.26
N ARG A 344 -8.19 10.08 -9.34
CA ARG A 344 -8.83 10.69 -8.16
C ARG A 344 -9.40 9.64 -7.21
N PHE A 345 -9.94 8.55 -7.73
CA PHE A 345 -10.43 7.43 -6.91
C PHE A 345 -9.29 6.71 -6.16
N GLY A 346 -8.19 6.42 -6.84
CA GLY A 346 -6.99 5.83 -6.20
C GLY A 346 -6.46 6.69 -5.04
N ALA A 347 -6.55 8.02 -5.16
CA ALA A 347 -6.18 8.93 -4.08
C ALA A 347 -7.10 8.81 -2.84
N ILE A 348 -8.40 8.57 -3.02
CA ILE A 348 -9.35 8.37 -1.91
C ILE A 348 -9.00 7.12 -1.14
N LEU A 349 -8.80 6.00 -1.84
CA LEU A 349 -8.47 4.73 -1.20
C LEU A 349 -7.17 4.85 -0.40
N SER A 350 -6.18 5.56 -0.95
CA SER A 350 -4.94 5.84 -0.23
C SER A 350 -5.15 6.72 1.02
N LEU A 351 -6.01 7.74 0.96
CA LEU A 351 -6.31 8.59 2.12
C LEU A 351 -7.08 7.82 3.20
N MET A 352 -8.01 6.97 2.79
CA MET A 352 -8.75 6.10 3.71
C MET A 352 -7.82 5.10 4.39
N GLU A 353 -6.90 4.47 3.64
CA GLU A 353 -5.91 3.55 4.18
C GLU A 353 -4.97 4.23 5.18
N VAL A 354 -4.50 5.45 4.88
CA VAL A 354 -3.69 6.24 5.83
C VAL A 354 -4.49 6.60 7.08
N SER A 355 -5.78 6.93 6.93
CA SER A 355 -6.67 7.18 8.08
C SER A 355 -6.87 5.92 8.91
N GLU A 356 -6.96 4.75 8.30
CA GLU A 356 -7.18 3.48 8.97
C GLU A 356 -5.91 3.01 9.69
N ARG A 357 -4.74 3.19 9.08
CA ARG A 357 -3.44 3.01 9.74
C ARG A 357 -3.27 3.98 10.91
N ARG A 358 -3.67 5.24 10.76
CA ARG A 358 -3.71 6.21 11.87
C ARG A 358 -4.74 5.87 12.93
N LYS A 359 -5.89 5.30 12.57
CA LYS A 359 -6.87 4.80 13.53
C LYS A 359 -6.34 3.59 14.26
N ARG A 360 -5.65 2.63 13.63
CA ARG A 360 -5.00 1.53 14.36
C ARG A 360 -3.91 2.04 15.30
N ALA A 361 -3.03 2.92 14.82
CA ALA A 361 -2.03 3.58 15.66
C ALA A 361 -2.67 4.49 16.74
N GLY A 362 -3.83 5.06 16.46
CA GLY A 362 -4.59 6.00 17.29
C GLY A 362 -5.50 5.33 18.29
N THR A 363 -6.02 4.13 18.02
CA THR A 363 -6.72 3.25 18.95
C THR A 363 -5.71 2.61 19.88
N TRP A 364 -4.49 2.33 19.39
CA TRP A 364 -3.36 1.99 20.23
C TRP A 364 -2.94 3.17 21.12
N ARG A 365 -2.81 4.39 20.55
CA ARG A 365 -2.57 5.61 21.35
C ARG A 365 -3.72 6.03 22.22
N LYS A 366 -4.97 5.71 21.91
CA LYS A 366 -6.14 5.97 22.77
C LYS A 366 -6.30 4.88 23.82
N GLY A 367 -5.91 3.64 23.56
CA GLY A 367 -5.75 2.61 24.60
C GLY A 367 -4.62 2.99 25.55
N LEU A 368 -3.48 3.43 25.01
CA LEU A 368 -2.35 3.94 25.78
C LEU A 368 -2.68 5.27 26.46
N SER A 369 -3.39 6.18 25.81
CA SER A 369 -3.81 7.47 26.38
C SER A 369 -4.98 7.31 27.34
N MET A 370 -5.81 6.28 27.23
CA MET A 370 -6.86 5.96 28.19
C MET A 370 -6.24 5.20 29.38
N MET A 371 -5.18 4.39 29.18
CA MET A 371 -4.31 3.93 30.27
C MET A 371 -3.56 5.08 30.95
N LEU A 372 -3.03 6.04 30.18
CA LEU A 372 -2.24 7.17 30.69
C LEU A 372 -3.11 8.33 31.21
N SER A 373 -4.35 8.51 30.72
CA SER A 373 -5.32 9.46 31.28
C SER A 373 -6.09 8.85 32.43
N SER A 374 -6.32 7.52 32.42
CA SER A 374 -6.67 6.79 33.65
C SER A 374 -5.55 6.87 34.69
N SER A 375 -4.32 7.25 34.32
CA SER A 375 -3.25 7.51 35.30
C SER A 375 -3.42 8.82 36.09
N ARG A 376 -4.30 9.74 35.63
CA ARG A 376 -4.68 10.93 36.41
C ARG A 376 -5.92 10.71 37.28
N ASP A 377 -6.74 9.70 36.94
CA ASP A 377 -7.90 9.26 37.73
C ASP A 377 -7.65 7.90 38.43
N LEU A 378 -6.41 7.39 38.39
CA LEU A 378 -5.89 6.50 39.43
C LEU A 378 -5.73 7.40 40.65
N GLU A 379 -6.86 7.71 41.30
CA GLU A 379 -6.85 7.91 42.74
C GLU A 379 -5.84 6.91 43.30
N GLU A 380 -4.86 7.42 44.03
CA GLU A 380 -3.80 6.68 44.68
C GLU A 380 -4.41 5.41 45.28
N TRP A 381 -4.32 4.30 44.54
CA TRP A 381 -5.02 3.09 44.92
C TRP A 381 -4.36 2.66 46.22
N SER A 382 -5.11 2.78 47.29
CA SER A 382 -4.68 2.44 48.63
C SER A 382 -5.73 1.55 49.24
N THR A 383 -5.28 0.47 49.84
CA THR A 383 -6.13 -0.40 50.66
C THR A 383 -6.36 0.18 52.06
N GLY A 384 -5.76 1.33 52.38
CA GLY A 384 -5.69 1.89 53.73
C GLY A 384 -4.67 1.20 54.64
N HIS A 385 -3.94 0.20 54.11
CA HIS A 385 -2.90 -0.53 54.83
C HIS A 385 -1.54 -0.23 54.21
N PRO A 386 -0.70 0.63 54.85
CA PRO A 386 0.53 1.12 54.25
C PRO A 386 1.51 -0.02 53.90
N ASP A 387 1.57 -1.07 54.72
CA ASP A 387 2.43 -2.23 54.44
C ASP A 387 1.97 -3.03 53.23
N TRP A 388 0.65 -3.17 53.04
CA TRP A 388 0.08 -3.87 51.89
C TRP A 388 0.28 -3.07 50.62
N ASP A 389 0.02 -1.76 50.67
CA ASP A 389 0.19 -0.87 49.52
C ASP A 389 1.66 -0.79 49.09
N ALA A 390 2.58 -0.67 50.06
CA ALA A 390 4.01 -0.75 49.82
C ALA A 390 4.41 -2.08 49.18
N LYS A 391 3.81 -3.19 49.62
CA LYS A 391 4.10 -4.51 49.05
C LYS A 391 3.56 -4.68 47.64
N VAL A 392 2.36 -4.17 47.36
CA VAL A 392 1.76 -4.19 46.03
C VAL A 392 2.54 -3.31 45.07
N ALA A 393 2.96 -2.12 45.50
CA ALA A 393 3.82 -1.24 44.72
C ALA A 393 5.15 -1.93 44.36
N ASP A 394 5.81 -2.54 45.35
CA ASP A 394 7.03 -3.34 45.16
C ASP A 394 6.80 -4.52 44.20
N LEU A 395 5.68 -5.25 44.30
CA LEU A 395 5.37 -6.35 43.39
C LEU A 395 5.08 -5.86 41.96
N ALA A 396 4.38 -4.74 41.82
CA ALA A 396 4.01 -4.16 40.54
C ALA A 396 5.23 -3.60 39.79
N SER A 397 6.23 -3.07 40.50
CA SER A 397 7.44 -2.47 39.94
C SER A 397 8.55 -3.46 39.58
N ARG A 398 8.22 -4.73 39.30
CA ARG A 398 9.22 -5.78 38.98
C ARG A 398 9.11 -6.25 37.54
N ALA A 399 9.30 -5.34 36.59
CA ALA A 399 9.26 -5.68 35.16
C ALA A 399 10.61 -6.22 34.64
N VAL A 400 10.54 -6.92 33.52
CA VAL A 400 11.70 -7.31 32.70
C VAL A 400 11.56 -6.67 31.31
N THR A 401 12.65 -6.15 30.74
CA THR A 401 12.63 -5.66 29.35
C THR A 401 12.60 -6.84 28.37
N LEU A 402 12.09 -6.60 27.16
CA LEU A 402 12.15 -7.61 26.10
C LEU A 402 13.59 -8.01 25.78
N GLY A 403 14.53 -7.06 25.78
CA GLY A 403 15.95 -7.34 25.61
C GLY A 403 16.46 -8.36 26.63
N ALA A 404 16.29 -8.05 27.92
CA ALA A 404 16.72 -8.93 29.01
C ALA A 404 16.04 -10.31 28.97
N LEU A 405 14.75 -10.38 28.58
CA LEU A 405 14.05 -11.65 28.40
C LEU A 405 14.64 -12.50 27.28
N LEU A 406 15.01 -11.87 26.15
CA LEU A 406 15.63 -12.58 25.02
C LEU A 406 17.07 -12.99 25.34
N ASP A 407 17.82 -12.18 26.09
CA ASP A 407 19.16 -12.51 26.57
C ASP A 407 19.13 -13.69 27.53
N PHE A 408 18.19 -13.66 28.49
CA PHE A 408 17.92 -14.80 29.37
C PHE A 408 17.59 -16.06 28.55
N TYR A 409 16.68 -15.95 27.58
CA TYR A 409 16.29 -17.07 26.72
C TYR A 409 17.48 -17.63 25.93
N SER A 410 18.36 -16.79 25.37
CA SER A 410 19.58 -17.24 24.70
C SER A 410 20.56 -17.94 25.64
N SER A 411 20.59 -17.57 26.92
CA SER A 411 21.49 -18.18 27.92
C SER A 411 20.96 -19.50 28.51
N LEU A 412 19.73 -19.92 28.18
CA LEU A 412 19.13 -21.12 28.75
C LEU A 412 19.95 -22.40 28.52
N PRO A 413 20.57 -22.64 27.35
CA PRO A 413 21.43 -23.82 27.17
C PRO A 413 22.64 -23.84 28.11
N GLU A 414 23.12 -22.70 28.60
CA GLU A 414 24.23 -22.65 29.57
C GLU A 414 23.72 -22.92 30.99
N ARG A 415 22.53 -22.41 31.33
CA ARG A 415 21.93 -22.51 32.67
C ARG A 415 21.20 -23.83 32.91
N MET A 416 20.64 -24.40 31.85
CA MET A 416 19.86 -25.63 31.82
C MET A 416 20.34 -26.43 30.58
N PRO A 417 21.45 -27.19 30.68
CA PRO A 417 22.11 -27.83 29.51
C PRO A 417 21.24 -28.72 28.64
N HIS A 418 20.17 -29.29 29.21
CA HIS A 418 19.21 -30.13 28.50
C HIS A 418 17.98 -29.34 28.00
N PHE A 419 18.01 -28.00 28.01
CA PHE A 419 16.90 -27.17 27.58
C PHE A 419 16.57 -27.39 26.10
N ASP A 420 15.42 -28.02 25.89
CA ASP A 420 14.72 -28.13 24.61
C ASP A 420 13.50 -27.17 24.57
N PRO A 421 13.48 -26.15 23.68
CA PRO A 421 12.39 -25.18 23.58
C PRO A 421 11.06 -25.78 23.10
N GLU A 422 11.10 -26.97 22.48
CA GLU A 422 9.90 -27.65 22.00
C GLU A 422 9.22 -28.50 23.08
N LYS A 423 9.94 -28.81 24.17
CA LYS A 423 9.48 -29.71 25.24
C LYS A 423 9.34 -29.02 26.59
N HIS A 424 10.29 -28.16 26.97
CA HIS A 424 10.33 -27.65 28.34
C HIS A 424 9.26 -26.61 28.60
N THR A 425 8.55 -26.85 29.70
CA THR A 425 7.49 -26.00 30.22
C THR A 425 8.06 -24.82 31.00
N THR A 426 7.22 -23.81 31.24
CA THR A 426 7.58 -22.66 32.05
C THR A 426 7.93 -23.08 33.48
N GLU A 427 7.21 -24.05 34.05
CA GLU A 427 7.53 -24.62 35.38
C GLU A 427 8.96 -25.17 35.44
N GLN A 428 9.36 -25.97 34.45
CA GLN A 428 10.69 -26.58 34.42
C GLN A 428 11.78 -25.50 34.31
N VAL A 429 11.60 -24.50 33.45
CA VAL A 429 12.54 -23.37 33.34
C VAL A 429 12.62 -22.57 34.64
N VAL A 430 11.51 -22.38 35.34
CA VAL A 430 11.50 -21.68 36.63
C VAL A 430 12.33 -22.42 37.67
N ARG A 431 12.08 -23.72 37.83
CA ARG A 431 12.76 -24.55 38.83
C ARG A 431 14.24 -24.73 38.55
N GLN A 432 14.62 -24.86 37.28
CA GLN A 432 15.96 -25.27 36.88
C GLN A 432 16.86 -24.11 36.45
N ALA A 433 16.31 -22.98 36.02
CA ALA A 433 17.11 -21.82 35.58
C ALA A 433 16.80 -20.56 36.40
N ILE A 434 15.54 -20.18 36.57
CA ILE A 434 15.17 -18.91 37.22
C ILE A 434 15.50 -18.92 38.71
N ILE A 435 15.09 -19.97 39.43
CA ILE A 435 15.37 -20.11 40.87
C ILE A 435 16.87 -20.16 41.12
N PRO A 436 17.67 -21.06 40.49
CA PRO A 436 19.11 -21.09 40.73
C PRO A 436 19.81 -19.77 40.41
N MET A 437 19.42 -19.08 39.34
CA MET A 437 20.00 -17.78 38.95
C MET A 437 19.71 -16.67 39.96
N SER A 438 18.57 -16.73 40.65
CA SER A 438 18.13 -15.68 41.57
C SER A 438 18.40 -15.99 43.05
N ARG A 439 19.09 -17.09 43.33
CA ARG A 439 19.49 -17.50 44.68
C ARG A 439 20.78 -16.81 45.11
N GLY A 440 20.86 -16.39 46.36
CA GLY A 440 22.12 -15.94 46.98
C GLY A 440 22.78 -14.75 46.27
N THR A 441 21.98 -13.88 45.65
CA THR A 441 22.48 -12.68 44.99
C THR A 441 22.93 -11.64 46.02
N ILE A 442 23.52 -10.52 45.58
CA ILE A 442 23.83 -9.39 46.47
C ILE A 442 22.59 -8.84 47.20
N HIS A 443 21.39 -9.14 46.69
CA HIS A 443 20.09 -8.80 47.27
C HIS A 443 19.46 -9.96 48.05
N GLY A 444 20.19 -11.05 48.30
CA GLY A 444 19.67 -12.30 48.83
C GLY A 444 18.86 -13.10 47.81
N ASP A 445 17.93 -13.91 48.30
CA ASP A 445 16.96 -14.64 47.46
C ASP A 445 15.87 -13.67 47.00
N CYS A 446 15.95 -13.24 45.75
CA CYS A 446 15.12 -12.17 45.20
C CYS A 446 14.40 -12.59 43.90
N PRO A 447 13.45 -11.78 43.39
CA PRO A 447 12.84 -12.03 42.08
C PRO A 447 13.87 -11.94 40.95
N ALA A 448 13.77 -12.81 39.96
CA ALA A 448 14.68 -12.80 38.81
C ALA A 448 14.63 -11.49 37.99
N ALA A 449 13.51 -10.77 38.00
CA ALA A 449 13.42 -9.45 37.38
C ALA A 449 14.45 -8.46 37.96
N ILE A 450 14.67 -8.47 39.28
CA ILE A 450 15.67 -7.60 39.92
C ILE A 450 17.09 -8.00 39.52
N VAL A 451 17.36 -9.31 39.41
CA VAL A 451 18.67 -9.83 38.99
C VAL A 451 18.98 -9.43 37.54
N LEU A 452 17.99 -9.52 36.66
CA LEU A 452 18.16 -9.22 35.24
C LEU A 452 18.25 -7.71 34.96
N MET A 453 17.51 -6.89 35.71
CA MET A 453 17.44 -5.44 35.45
C MET A 453 18.37 -4.61 36.33
N GLY A 454 18.83 -5.14 37.46
CA GLY A 454 19.60 -4.40 38.47
C GLY A 454 18.78 -3.43 39.31
N GLU A 455 17.55 -3.11 38.90
CA GLU A 455 16.64 -2.21 39.61
C GLU A 455 15.16 -2.58 39.39
N ALA A 456 14.28 -1.94 40.18
CA ALA A 456 12.83 -2.07 40.03
C ALA A 456 12.32 -1.17 38.90
N LEU A 457 11.58 -1.76 37.95
CA LEU A 457 11.02 -1.06 36.79
C LEU A 457 9.51 -1.28 36.70
N MET A 458 8.77 -0.21 36.43
CA MET A 458 7.33 -0.30 36.15
C MET A 458 7.07 -0.94 34.77
N PRO A 459 6.15 -1.92 34.68
CA PRO A 459 5.82 -2.59 33.43
C PRO A 459 4.95 -1.72 32.52
N ASP A 460 5.11 -1.90 31.21
CA ASP A 460 4.18 -1.33 30.22
C ASP A 460 2.97 -2.26 30.02
N LEU A 461 3.17 -3.57 30.19
CA LEU A 461 2.16 -4.62 30.02
C LEU A 461 2.33 -5.76 31.03
N MET A 462 1.22 -6.37 31.42
CA MET A 462 1.19 -7.61 32.19
C MET A 462 0.98 -8.81 31.26
N VAL A 463 1.74 -9.88 31.47
CA VAL A 463 1.65 -11.11 30.67
C VAL A 463 1.14 -12.25 31.56
N THR A 464 -0.02 -12.79 31.19
CA THR A 464 -0.58 -14.00 31.82
C THR A 464 -0.07 -15.26 31.13
N HIS A 465 0.18 -16.32 31.88
CA HIS A 465 0.62 -17.61 31.33
C HIS A 465 0.13 -18.79 32.17
N SER A 466 0.35 -20.00 31.64
CA SER A 466 0.19 -21.26 32.38
C SER A 466 1.55 -21.91 32.59
N TRP A 467 1.82 -22.42 33.79
CA TRP A 467 3.07 -23.11 34.13
C TRP A 467 3.35 -24.33 33.26
N SER A 468 2.29 -25.03 32.82
CA SER A 468 2.36 -26.21 31.95
C SER A 468 2.61 -25.89 30.47
N ASN A 469 2.52 -24.61 30.07
CA ASN A 469 2.84 -24.22 28.69
C ASN A 469 4.34 -24.20 28.47
N ARG A 470 4.75 -24.50 27.23
CA ARG A 470 6.16 -24.40 26.79
C ARG A 470 6.69 -22.99 27.01
N PHE A 471 7.89 -22.88 27.58
CA PHE A 471 8.50 -21.58 27.86
C PHE A 471 8.74 -20.76 26.57
N ALA A 472 9.08 -21.43 25.46
CA ALA A 472 9.20 -20.77 24.16
C ALA A 472 7.90 -20.11 23.67
N CYS A 473 6.71 -20.64 24.05
CA CYS A 473 5.43 -20.02 23.70
C CYS A 473 5.21 -18.71 24.46
N LEU A 474 5.62 -18.64 25.73
CA LEU A 474 5.61 -17.41 26.52
C LEU A 474 6.47 -16.33 25.84
N VAL A 475 7.74 -16.64 25.56
CA VAL A 475 8.67 -15.70 24.92
C VAL A 475 8.17 -15.28 23.53
N ALA A 476 7.66 -16.23 22.74
CA ALA A 476 7.09 -15.93 21.43
C ALA A 476 5.85 -15.02 21.50
N ALA A 477 5.05 -15.08 22.57
CA ALA A 477 3.91 -14.19 22.77
C ALA A 477 4.36 -12.76 23.08
N VAL A 478 5.37 -12.58 23.92
CA VAL A 478 5.97 -11.26 24.19
C VAL A 478 6.59 -10.67 22.91
N VAL A 479 7.30 -11.48 22.13
CA VAL A 479 7.85 -11.06 20.83
C VAL A 479 6.75 -10.72 19.84
N ALA A 480 5.67 -11.50 19.78
CA ALA A 480 4.56 -11.26 18.86
C ALA A 480 3.87 -9.93 19.15
N ASP A 481 3.64 -9.62 20.42
CA ASP A 481 3.12 -8.32 20.85
C ASP A 481 4.07 -7.17 20.47
N ALA A 482 5.38 -7.33 20.73
CA ALA A 482 6.38 -6.31 20.37
C ALA A 482 6.48 -6.05 18.85
N LEU A 483 6.35 -7.10 18.04
CA LEU A 483 6.32 -7.03 16.57
C LEU A 483 4.95 -6.65 16.00
N GLU A 484 3.93 -6.50 16.85
CA GLU A 484 2.55 -6.20 16.45
C GLU A 484 1.98 -7.24 15.47
N VAL A 485 2.34 -8.51 15.65
CA VAL A 485 1.79 -9.64 14.88
C VAL A 485 0.69 -10.34 15.67
N PRO A 486 -0.37 -10.84 15.01
CA PRO A 486 -1.60 -11.25 15.68
C PRO A 486 -1.49 -12.50 16.59
N GLY A 487 -0.36 -13.21 16.58
CA GLY A 487 -0.19 -14.38 17.43
C GLY A 487 1.23 -14.95 17.44
N TYR A 488 1.57 -15.60 18.56
CA TYR A 488 2.88 -16.18 18.82
C TYR A 488 3.21 -17.36 17.89
N THR A 489 2.21 -18.03 17.33
CA THR A 489 2.39 -19.15 16.40
C THR A 489 3.23 -18.76 15.18
N LYS A 490 3.10 -17.52 14.71
CA LYS A 490 3.91 -17.02 13.58
C LYS A 490 5.40 -16.97 13.96
N VAL A 491 5.72 -16.42 15.13
CA VAL A 491 7.10 -16.31 15.64
C VAL A 491 7.74 -17.70 15.78
N LEU A 492 6.99 -18.68 16.30
CA LEU A 492 7.46 -20.06 16.44
C LEU A 492 7.61 -20.77 15.09
N ARG A 493 6.60 -20.72 14.22
CA ARG A 493 6.60 -21.41 12.92
C ARG A 493 7.70 -20.89 12.01
N ASP A 494 7.94 -19.58 12.04
CA ASP A 494 8.98 -18.92 11.26
C ASP A 494 10.38 -19.15 11.89
N GLY A 495 10.48 -19.91 12.99
CA GLY A 495 11.77 -20.30 13.59
C GLY A 495 12.54 -19.15 14.25
N ARG A 496 11.88 -18.03 14.56
CA ARG A 496 12.53 -16.77 14.98
C ARG A 496 13.25 -16.84 16.33
N LEU A 497 12.97 -17.86 17.14
CA LEU A 497 13.63 -18.12 18.43
C LEU A 497 14.74 -19.18 18.35
N LYS A 498 15.09 -19.66 17.15
CA LYS A 498 16.20 -20.59 16.97
C LYS A 498 17.55 -19.85 17.08
N PRO A 499 18.63 -20.55 17.46
CA PRO A 499 19.98 -19.99 17.38
C PRO A 499 20.26 -19.43 15.97
N GLY A 500 20.93 -18.28 15.89
CA GLY A 500 21.17 -17.55 14.63
C GLY A 500 20.04 -16.57 14.26
N GLU A 501 18.80 -17.05 14.18
CA GLU A 501 17.63 -16.19 13.90
C GLU A 501 17.30 -15.24 15.06
N LEU A 502 17.64 -15.64 16.29
CA LEU A 502 17.40 -14.84 17.48
C LEU A 502 18.15 -13.49 17.45
N GLU A 503 19.38 -13.46 16.92
CA GLU A 503 20.16 -12.22 16.80
C GLU A 503 19.62 -11.28 15.71
N VAL A 504 19.12 -11.87 14.61
CA VAL A 504 18.38 -11.13 13.57
C VAL A 504 17.10 -10.54 14.16
N LEU A 505 16.39 -11.31 15.00
CA LEU A 505 15.20 -10.85 15.70
C LEU A 505 15.50 -9.71 16.69
N LYS A 506 16.57 -9.82 17.50
CA LYS A 506 17.00 -8.74 18.39
C LYS A 506 17.32 -7.47 17.60
N SER A 507 18.04 -7.59 16.48
CA SER A 507 18.35 -6.47 15.58
C SER A 507 17.08 -5.82 15.02
N GLU A 508 16.11 -6.61 14.57
CA GLU A 508 14.83 -6.09 14.08
C GLU A 508 14.07 -5.33 15.18
N LEU A 509 14.01 -5.89 16.39
CA LEU A 509 13.36 -5.26 17.55
C LEU A 509 14.08 -4.00 18.00
N PHE A 510 15.42 -3.96 17.90
CA PHE A 510 16.23 -2.78 18.14
C PHE A 510 15.86 -1.65 17.17
N TRP A 511 15.86 -1.92 15.86
CA TRP A 511 15.49 -0.92 14.85
C TRP A 511 14.04 -0.42 14.97
N LYS A 512 13.16 -1.22 15.57
CA LYS A 512 11.78 -0.84 15.88
C LYS A 512 11.64 -0.11 17.22
N GLY A 513 12.71 0.01 18.02
CA GLY A 513 12.67 0.61 19.36
C GLY A 513 11.80 -0.18 20.35
N LYS A 514 11.80 -1.51 20.25
CA LYS A 514 10.91 -2.38 21.04
C LYS A 514 11.64 -3.21 22.10
N LEU A 515 12.97 -3.24 22.11
CA LEU A 515 13.74 -4.00 23.11
C LEU A 515 13.53 -3.50 24.54
N GLU A 516 13.34 -2.19 24.71
CA GLU A 516 13.10 -1.55 26.01
C GLU A 516 11.66 -1.68 26.50
N LYS A 517 10.78 -2.37 25.75
CA LYS A 517 9.40 -2.58 26.20
C LYS A 517 9.39 -3.50 27.42
N ARG A 518 8.74 -3.06 28.49
CA ARG A 518 8.78 -3.69 29.82
C ARG A 518 7.54 -4.54 30.06
N TYR A 519 7.76 -5.76 30.52
CA TYR A 519 6.69 -6.72 30.78
C TYR A 519 6.74 -7.19 32.23
N TRP A 520 5.58 -7.24 32.87
CA TRP A 520 5.40 -7.94 34.12
C TRP A 520 5.03 -9.39 33.82
N ILE A 521 5.85 -10.33 34.25
CA ILE A 521 5.68 -11.76 34.00
C ILE A 521 5.89 -12.47 35.32
N CYS A 522 4.86 -13.10 35.89
CA CYS A 522 4.95 -13.60 37.27
C CYS A 522 6.12 -14.57 37.51
N ALA A 523 6.54 -15.34 36.50
CA ALA A 523 7.71 -16.22 36.55
C ALA A 523 9.01 -15.47 36.91
N PHE A 524 9.14 -14.20 36.53
CA PHE A 524 10.30 -13.34 36.80
C PHE A 524 10.04 -12.32 37.91
N SER A 525 8.82 -11.77 37.95
CA SER A 525 8.44 -10.65 38.82
C SER A 525 8.13 -11.08 40.26
N VAL A 526 7.68 -12.32 40.47
CA VAL A 526 7.44 -12.86 41.83
C VAL A 526 8.70 -13.55 42.34
N ASN A 527 8.97 -13.38 43.65
CA ASN A 527 10.05 -14.11 44.31
C ASN A 527 9.68 -15.61 44.41
N GLN A 528 10.18 -16.41 43.48
CA GLN A 528 9.87 -17.84 43.37
C GLN A 528 10.38 -18.64 44.58
N HIS A 529 11.41 -18.15 45.28
CA HIS A 529 11.95 -18.80 46.47
C HIS A 529 10.93 -18.88 47.60
N MET A 530 10.12 -17.82 47.78
CA MET A 530 9.11 -17.74 48.83
C MET A 530 7.98 -18.77 48.66
N GLY A 531 7.67 -19.16 47.42
CA GLY A 531 6.60 -20.11 47.12
C GLY A 531 7.09 -21.55 46.94
N ILE A 532 8.35 -21.75 46.52
CA ILE A 532 8.86 -23.06 46.08
C ILE A 532 9.97 -23.59 47.00
N CYS A 533 10.92 -22.75 47.41
CA CYS A 533 12.18 -23.23 48.02
C CYS A 533 12.06 -23.67 49.49
N GLY A 534 10.88 -23.64 50.09
CA GLY A 534 10.59 -24.22 51.41
C GLY A 534 9.80 -25.53 51.38
N PHE A 535 9.38 -26.00 50.19
CA PHE A 535 8.60 -27.23 50.03
C PHE A 535 9.31 -28.16 49.05
N VAL A 536 10.20 -29.01 49.56
CA VAL A 536 10.75 -30.12 48.78
C VAL A 536 9.79 -31.30 48.94
N PRO A 537 9.08 -31.74 47.88
CA PRO A 537 8.27 -32.94 47.95
C PRO A 537 9.18 -34.12 48.33
N PRO A 538 8.76 -35.04 49.22
CA PRO A 538 9.58 -36.19 49.63
C PRO A 538 10.18 -36.97 48.45
N SER A 539 9.46 -37.04 47.33
CA SER A 539 9.90 -37.71 46.10
C SER A 539 11.10 -37.06 45.39
N MET A 540 11.49 -35.84 45.76
CA MET A 540 12.68 -35.15 45.22
C MET A 540 13.84 -35.08 46.22
N GLN A 541 13.70 -35.65 47.43
CA GLN A 541 14.77 -35.70 48.43
C GLN A 541 15.69 -36.93 48.29
N GLU A 542 15.32 -37.90 47.44
CA GLU A 542 16.04 -39.19 47.30
C GLU A 542 16.82 -39.34 45.97
N VAL A 543 17.31 -38.25 45.36
CA VAL A 543 18.18 -38.32 44.16
C VAL A 543 19.58 -37.81 44.45
#